data_AF-A0A084SKV3-F1
#
_entry.id   AF-A0A084SKV3-F1
#
_cell.length_a   1.000
_cell.length_b   1.000
_cell.length_c   1.000
_cell.angle_alpha   90.00
_cell.angle_beta   90.00
_cell.angle_gamma   90.00
#
_symmetry.space_group_name_H-M   'P 1'
#
loop_
_entity.id
_entity.type
_entity.pdbx_description
1 polymer ?
#
loop_
_entity_poly.entity_id
_entity_poly.type
_entity_poly.pdbx_seq_one_letter_code
_entity_poly.pdbx_strand_id
1 'polypeptide(L)'
;MSQMKHFEEELGLSKSQIVDEALSLFFKTVIELKQGWRIAFVDADAPQRVREFTSPALTQVEWATQRERIVLSNADFDRVQKMLENPPGPTPQLKAAVARRSKRRQEESSQRKQEEPSHR
;
A
#
# COMPACT_ATOMS: atom_id res chain seq x y z
N MET A 1 22.53 -18.97 13.80
CA MET A 1 21.86 -17.70 14.17
C MET A 1 20.53 -17.68 13.44
N SER A 2 19.42 -17.59 14.18
CA SER A 2 18.05 -17.87 13.68
C SER A 2 17.61 -16.85 12.62
N GLN A 3 17.14 -17.31 11.45
CA GLN A 3 16.57 -16.47 10.37
C GLN A 3 15.50 -15.50 10.89
N MET A 4 14.80 -15.89 11.96
CA MET A 4 13.83 -15.03 12.63
C MET A 4 14.45 -13.73 13.17
N LYS A 5 15.66 -13.79 13.75
CA LYS A 5 16.34 -12.59 14.29
C LYS A 5 16.70 -11.60 13.18
N HIS A 6 17.10 -12.12 12.03
CA HIS A 6 17.42 -11.29 10.87
C HIS A 6 16.18 -10.54 10.37
N PHE A 7 15.01 -11.21 10.31
CA PHE A 7 13.75 -10.54 9.96
C PHE A 7 13.27 -9.55 11.03
N GLU A 8 13.49 -9.82 12.33
CA GLU A 8 13.19 -8.85 13.39
C GLU A 8 14.02 -7.57 13.22
N GLU A 9 15.30 -7.70 12.86
CA GLU A 9 16.22 -6.59 12.64
C GLU A 9 15.91 -5.80 11.37
N GLU A 10 15.64 -6.48 10.24
CA GLU A 10 15.36 -5.81 8.97
C GLU A 10 13.98 -5.17 8.90
N LEU A 11 12.96 -5.84 9.46
CA LEU A 11 11.58 -5.37 9.39
C LEU A 11 11.21 -4.46 10.56
N GLY A 12 11.99 -4.46 11.65
CA GLY A 12 11.65 -3.75 12.88
C GLY A 12 10.37 -4.28 13.55
N LEU A 13 10.03 -5.55 13.29
CA LEU A 13 8.82 -6.21 13.76
C LEU A 13 9.13 -7.25 14.83
N SER A 14 8.15 -7.51 15.70
CA SER A 14 8.21 -8.65 16.61
C SER A 14 8.02 -9.98 15.86
N LYS A 15 8.51 -11.09 16.44
CA LYS A 15 8.30 -12.45 15.90
C LYS A 15 6.85 -12.75 15.55
N SER A 16 5.91 -12.35 16.41
CA SER A 16 4.48 -12.60 16.17
C SER A 16 4.00 -11.90 14.91
N GLN A 17 4.38 -10.63 14.74
CA GLN A 17 4.02 -9.85 13.55
C GLN A 17 4.65 -10.42 12.28
N ILE A 18 5.89 -10.92 12.36
CA ILE A 18 6.56 -11.59 11.23
C ILE A 18 5.80 -12.86 10.83
N VAL A 19 5.36 -13.65 11.80
CA VAL A 19 4.57 -14.87 11.55
C VAL A 19 3.21 -14.51 10.94
N ASP A 20 2.52 -13.51 11.48
CA ASP A 20 1.22 -13.06 10.95
C ASP A 20 1.32 -12.56 9.51
N GLU A 21 2.38 -11.81 9.19
CA GLU A 21 2.67 -11.34 7.84
C GLU A 21 2.99 -12.48 6.87
N ALA A 22 3.80 -13.45 7.30
CA ALA A 22 4.11 -14.63 6.49
C ALA A 22 2.84 -15.47 6.20
N LEU A 23 1.98 -15.67 7.20
CA LEU A 23 0.70 -16.37 7.02
C LEU A 23 -0.24 -15.61 6.08
N SER A 24 -0.32 -14.29 6.22
CA SER A 24 -1.12 -13.43 5.33
C SER A 24 -0.68 -13.55 3.87
N LEU A 25 0.64 -13.44 3.61
CA LEU A 25 1.21 -13.63 2.28
C LEU A 25 0.93 -15.04 1.73
N PHE A 26 1.06 -16.06 2.58
CA PHE A 26 0.77 -17.44 2.20
C PHE A 26 -0.69 -17.65 1.82
N PHE A 27 -1.64 -17.20 2.64
CA PHE A 27 -3.07 -17.35 2.35
C PHE A 27 -3.47 -16.61 1.07
N LYS A 28 -2.96 -15.38 0.89
CA LYS A 28 -3.22 -14.60 -0.33
C LYS A 28 -2.69 -15.33 -1.57
N THR A 29 -1.47 -15.88 -1.48
CA THR A 29 -0.85 -16.72 -2.53
C THR A 29 -1.72 -17.92 -2.86
N VAL A 30 -2.19 -18.66 -1.85
CA VAL A 30 -3.05 -19.83 -2.04
C VAL A 30 -4.37 -19.47 -2.71
N ILE A 31 -5.01 -18.38 -2.30
CA ILE A 31 -6.28 -17.92 -2.90
C ILE A 31 -6.09 -17.61 -4.39
N GLU A 32 -5.00 -16.97 -4.76
CA GLU A 32 -4.73 -16.55 -6.13
C GLU A 32 -4.37 -17.75 -7.03
N LEU A 33 -3.61 -18.72 -6.50
CA LEU A 33 -3.40 -20.01 -7.18
C LEU A 33 -4.72 -20.75 -7.43
N LYS A 34 -5.64 -20.76 -6.45
CA LYS A 34 -6.97 -21.37 -6.61
C LYS A 34 -7.83 -20.65 -7.65
N GLN A 35 -7.58 -19.37 -7.90
CA GLN A 35 -8.22 -18.58 -8.96
C GLN A 35 -7.56 -18.77 -10.33
N GLY A 36 -6.52 -19.61 -10.43
CA GLY A 36 -5.83 -19.93 -11.68
C GLY A 36 -4.68 -18.98 -12.03
N TRP A 37 -4.30 -18.07 -11.12
CA TRP A 37 -3.18 -17.17 -11.32
C TRP A 37 -1.85 -17.90 -11.13
N ARG A 38 -0.84 -17.51 -11.90
CA ARG A 38 0.54 -17.99 -11.74
C ARG A 38 1.32 -16.99 -10.89
N ILE A 39 2.17 -17.52 -10.02
CA ILE A 39 2.98 -16.71 -9.11
C ILE A 39 4.43 -16.83 -9.55
N ALA A 40 5.10 -15.69 -9.65
CA ALA A 40 6.50 -15.58 -9.97
C ALA A 40 7.11 -14.48 -9.11
N PHE A 41 8.36 -14.68 -8.68
CA PHE A 41 9.19 -13.59 -8.17
C PHE A 41 9.76 -12.87 -9.38
N VAL A 42 9.42 -11.60 -9.52
CA VAL A 42 9.85 -10.73 -10.62
C VAL A 42 10.76 -9.65 -10.05
N ASP A 43 11.76 -9.26 -10.85
CA ASP A 43 12.60 -8.11 -10.52
C ASP A 43 11.78 -6.82 -10.57
N ALA A 44 12.16 -5.82 -9.76
CA ALA A 44 11.42 -4.56 -9.64
C ALA A 44 11.35 -3.80 -10.98
N ASP A 45 12.36 -3.97 -11.84
CA ASP A 45 12.47 -3.33 -13.15
C ASP A 45 11.81 -4.13 -14.28
N ALA A 46 11.13 -5.25 -13.97
CA ALA A 46 10.52 -6.09 -15.00
C ALA A 46 9.36 -5.35 -15.70
N PRO A 47 9.36 -5.22 -17.04
CA PRO A 47 8.37 -4.44 -17.79
C PRO A 47 6.98 -5.08 -17.86
N GLN A 48 6.76 -6.19 -17.16
CA GLN A 48 5.56 -7.00 -17.28
C GLN A 48 4.56 -6.63 -16.18
N ARG A 49 3.30 -6.37 -16.56
CA ARG A 49 2.20 -6.17 -15.59
C ARG A 49 1.91 -7.49 -14.88
N VAL A 50 2.62 -7.74 -13.78
CA VAL A 50 2.31 -8.79 -12.83
C VAL A 50 1.44 -8.19 -11.73
N ARG A 51 0.48 -8.95 -11.22
CA ARG A 51 -0.30 -8.53 -10.06
C ARG A 51 0.62 -8.58 -8.83
N GLU A 52 0.96 -7.42 -8.30
CA GLU A 52 1.90 -7.30 -7.19
C GLU A 52 1.28 -7.72 -5.85
N PHE A 53 2.08 -8.39 -5.03
CA PHE A 53 1.72 -8.77 -3.67
C PHE A 53 2.48 -7.91 -2.69
N THR A 54 1.81 -6.88 -2.17
CA THR A 54 2.31 -6.09 -1.06
C THR A 54 1.67 -6.57 0.25
N SER A 55 2.42 -6.44 1.33
CA SER A 55 1.94 -6.57 2.71
C SER A 55 2.39 -5.35 3.51
N PRO A 56 1.75 -4.99 4.63
CA PRO A 56 2.14 -3.83 5.43
C PRO A 56 3.62 -3.83 5.83
N ALA A 57 4.17 -4.99 6.21
CA ALA A 57 5.60 -5.15 6.47
C ALA A 57 6.46 -4.89 5.23
N LEU A 58 6.09 -5.46 4.08
CA LEU A 58 6.82 -5.25 2.82
C LEU A 58 6.77 -3.79 2.35
N THR A 59 5.64 -3.11 2.51
CA THR A 59 5.51 -1.68 2.20
C THR A 59 6.38 -0.81 3.11
N GLN A 60 6.54 -1.17 4.38
CA GLN A 60 7.46 -0.46 5.27
C GLN A 60 8.92 -0.60 4.84
N VAL A 61 9.33 -1.80 4.41
CA VAL A 61 10.68 -2.03 3.85
C VAL A 61 10.85 -1.28 2.53
N GLU A 62 9.85 -1.34 1.65
CA GLU A 62 9.86 -0.59 0.40
C GLU A 62 10.05 0.91 0.66
N TRP A 63 9.30 1.49 1.60
CA TRP A 63 9.48 2.89 1.97
C TRP A 63 10.81 3.17 2.65
N ALA A 64 11.35 2.23 3.44
CA ALA A 64 12.66 2.40 4.04
C ALA A 64 13.78 2.39 2.99
N THR A 65 13.65 1.57 1.94
CA THR A 65 14.64 1.38 0.87
C THR A 65 14.54 2.43 -0.23
N GLN A 66 13.33 2.94 -0.52
CA GLN A 66 13.09 4.00 -1.51
C GLN A 66 13.08 5.43 -0.90
N ARG A 67 13.55 5.59 0.34
CA ARG A 67 13.66 6.91 0.98
C ARG A 67 14.66 7.79 0.23
N GLU A 68 14.16 8.59 -0.70
CA GLU A 68 14.94 9.65 -1.30
C GLU A 68 15.00 10.85 -0.38
N ARG A 69 16.22 11.30 -0.06
CA ARG A 69 16.42 12.55 0.65
C ARG A 69 16.10 13.70 -0.30
N ILE A 70 14.93 14.31 -0.10
CA ILE A 70 14.58 15.54 -0.82
C ILE A 70 15.44 16.67 -0.27
N VAL A 71 16.39 17.14 -1.08
CA VAL A 71 17.19 18.33 -0.80
C VAL A 71 16.58 19.49 -1.56
N LEU A 72 15.95 20.41 -0.83
CA LEU A 72 15.39 21.63 -1.41
C LEU A 72 16.44 22.73 -1.44
N SER A 73 16.39 23.57 -2.47
CA SER A 73 17.08 24.86 -2.44
C SER A 73 16.46 25.75 -1.36
N ASN A 74 17.20 26.73 -0.84
CA ASN A 74 16.65 27.66 0.17
C ASN A 74 15.37 28.36 -0.34
N ALA A 75 15.33 28.72 -1.63
CA ALA A 75 14.17 29.36 -2.24
C ALA A 75 12.93 28.44 -2.27
N ASP A 76 13.12 27.15 -2.57
CA ASP A 76 12.02 26.18 -2.59
C ASP A 76 11.59 25.81 -1.16
N PHE A 77 12.53 25.76 -0.22
CA PHE A 77 12.22 25.55 1.20
C PHE A 77 11.32 26.68 1.75
N ASP A 78 11.69 27.94 1.51
CA ASP A 78 10.90 29.11 1.90
C ASP A 78 9.51 29.10 1.26
N ARG A 79 9.42 28.65 0.01
CA ARG A 79 8.13 28.50 -0.69
C ARG A 79 7.25 27.46 0.00
N VAL A 80 7.80 26.28 0.33
CA VAL A 80 7.07 25.24 1.04
C VAL A 80 6.64 25.72 2.43
N GLN A 81 7.53 26.40 3.16
CA GLN A 81 7.21 26.98 4.46
C GLN A 81 6.01 27.95 4.37
N LYS A 82 6.02 28.87 3.40
CA LYS A 82 4.90 29.80 3.17
C LYS A 82 3.60 29.08 2.82
N MET A 83 3.67 27.99 2.06
CA MET A 83 2.49 27.17 1.72
C MET A 83 1.99 26.35 2.92
N LEU A 84 2.83 26.02 3.89
CA LEU A 84 2.42 25.38 5.14
C LEU A 84 1.76 26.38 6.10
N GLU A 85 2.30 27.60 6.18
CA GLU A 85 1.74 28.68 6.99
C GLU A 85 0.41 29.20 6.41
N ASN A 86 0.31 29.26 5.08
CA ASN A 86 -0.89 29.70 4.36
C ASN A 86 -1.31 28.65 3.32
N PRO A 87 -1.94 27.54 3.77
CA PRO A 87 -2.32 26.46 2.88
C PRO A 87 -3.38 26.96 1.89
N PRO A 88 -3.15 26.82 0.58
CA PRO A 88 -4.15 27.18 -0.40
C PRO A 88 -5.35 26.24 -0.27
N GLY A 89 -6.55 26.79 -0.47
CA GLY A 89 -7.76 26.00 -0.51
C GLY A 89 -7.71 24.92 -1.62
N PRO A 90 -8.45 23.81 -1.45
CA PRO A 90 -8.46 22.73 -2.44
C PRO A 90 -8.97 23.23 -3.78
N THR A 91 -8.22 22.90 -4.85
CA THR A 91 -8.56 23.31 -6.21
C THR A 91 -9.87 22.68 -6.68
N PRO A 92 -10.60 23.28 -7.63
CA PRO A 92 -11.82 22.69 -8.19
C PRO A 92 -11.61 21.29 -8.77
N GLN A 93 -10.44 21.06 -9.38
CA GLN A 93 -10.06 19.75 -9.93
C GLN A 93 -9.90 18.71 -8.81
N LEU A 94 -9.26 19.07 -7.70
CA LEU A 94 -9.12 18.18 -6.55
C LEU A 94 -10.49 17.89 -5.91
N LYS A 95 -11.36 18.90 -5.76
CA LYS A 95 -12.74 18.71 -5.28
C LYS A 95 -13.51 17.73 -6.16
N ALA A 96 -13.43 17.88 -7.48
CA ALA A 96 -14.08 16.99 -8.44
C ALA A 96 -13.50 15.57 -8.42
N ALA A 97 -12.20 15.40 -8.18
CA ALA A 97 -11.57 14.09 -8.03
C ALA A 97 -12.04 13.38 -6.75
N VAL A 98 -12.09 14.10 -5.63
CA VAL A 98 -12.60 13.58 -4.35
C VAL A 98 -14.06 13.18 -4.46
N ALA A 99 -14.91 14.00 -5.09
CA ALA A 99 -16.33 13.68 -5.30
C ALA A 99 -16.54 12.43 -6.16
N ARG A 100 -15.72 12.24 -7.20
CA ARG A 100 -15.75 11.02 -8.03
C ARG A 100 -15.38 9.78 -7.21
N ARG A 101 -14.36 9.89 -6.35
CA ARG A 101 -13.91 8.79 -5.48
C ARG A 101 -14.96 8.43 -4.42
N SER A 102 -15.59 9.42 -3.80
CA SER A 102 -16.62 9.17 -2.78
C SER A 102 -17.85 8.48 -3.36
N LYS A 103 -18.29 8.90 -4.56
CA LYS A 103 -19.39 8.27 -5.29
C LYS A 103 -19.10 6.80 -5.59
N ARG A 104 -17.91 6.51 -6.14
CA ARG A 104 -17.47 5.12 -6.41
C ARG A 104 -17.46 4.26 -5.14
N ARG A 105 -16.98 4.79 -4.02
CA ARG A 105 -16.96 4.07 -2.73
C ARG A 105 -18.36 3.77 -2.20
N GLN A 106 -19.33 4.66 -2.43
CA GLN A 106 -20.73 4.43 -2.07
C GLN A 106 -21.36 3.33 -2.93
N GLU A 107 -21.13 3.34 -4.24
CA GLU A 107 -21.60 2.30 -5.16
C GLU A 107 -21.04 0.91 -4.79
N GLU A 108 -19.73 0.82 -4.50
CA GLU A 108 -19.08 -0.41 -4.04
C GLU A 108 -19.65 -0.91 -2.69
N SER A 109 -20.03 -0.01 -1.78
CA SER A 109 -20.63 -0.37 -0.49
C SER A 109 -22.09 -0.84 -0.59
N SER A 110 -22.85 -0.33 -1.58
CA SER A 110 -24.23 -0.75 -1.84
C SER A 110 -24.29 -2.12 -2.53
N GLN A 111 -23.34 -2.41 -3.42
CA GLN A 111 -23.22 -3.73 -4.07
C GLN A 111 -22.87 -4.82 -3.07
N ARG A 112 -21.92 -4.57 -2.14
CA ARG A 112 -21.59 -5.53 -1.07
C ARG A 112 -22.76 -5.88 -0.14
N LYS A 113 -23.70 -4.96 0.08
CA LYS A 113 -24.91 -5.21 0.88
C LYS A 113 -25.99 -5.99 0.14
N GLN A 114 -25.94 -6.02 -1.19
CA GLN A 114 -26.88 -6.81 -2.01
C GLN A 114 -26.37 -8.24 -2.24
N GLU A 115 -25.08 -8.50 -2.04
CA GLU A 115 -24.45 -9.82 -2.20
C GLU A 115 -24.38 -10.65 -0.91
N GLU A 116 -24.81 -10.15 0.26
CA GLU A 116 -24.99 -10.99 1.46
C GLU A 116 -26.23 -11.89 1.28
N PRO A 117 -26.08 -13.21 1.09
CA PRO A 117 -27.23 -14.08 0.98
C PRO A 117 -27.82 -14.23 2.38
N SER A 118 -29.13 -14.02 2.46
CA SER A 118 -29.95 -14.40 3.61
C SER A 118 -29.86 -15.93 3.78
N HIS A 119 -28.84 -16.38 4.53
CA HIS A 119 -28.83 -17.73 5.09
C HIS A 119 -29.76 -17.73 6.29
N ARG A 120 -31.01 -18.12 6.00
CA ARG A 120 -31.90 -18.78 6.95
C ARG A 120 -31.46 -20.22 7.17
#